data_AF-A0A3B6VPW2-F1
#
_entry.id   AF-A0A3B6VPW2-F1
#
_cell.length_a   1.000
_cell.length_b   1.000
_cell.length_c   1.000
_cell.angle_alpha   90.00
_cell.angle_beta   90.00
_cell.angle_gamma   90.00
#
_symmetry.space_group_name_H-M   'P 1'
#
loop_
_entity.id
_entity.type
_entity.pdbx_description
1 polymer ?
#
loop_
_entity_poly.entity_id
_entity_poly.type
_entity_poly.pdbx_seq_one_letter_code
_entity_poly.pdbx_strand_id
1 'polypeptide(L)'
;MENNYVEKTAIIVLACWDYESLEIALYMHSRFMSENYKIFILMNGWESYDCERTLMVAERYERLYPNNFKVIGPYGAQRAYYGIKDLINSKELENYEYVCKMDDDVFPLTKNWLEKLLDCYNDSYNKYKDNLAYVSSLVNNNPFGFKRIIKNMDLEEEYHKLYARNYFAKKYYSDREYNADNLSYDIKNNMETFLVNKKDEIKDTVFASPIEFAYIARWIHIKTTLQYDKYIASCNTNKYYEADNTQQFSINCILFKKNFWNDIEDKSLKDKWKAHDEFYCFDYSRKNNKKIIVSEIPMVHLSFLVQREENRDLFKVIKTYYEKLFPDVFPISTCQDEKYDLENRLRYIERKVSTCDKLLPVIRNAINLILWWIPGRKKRDDIRKKIGIW
;
A
#
# COMPACT_ATOMS: atom_id res chain seq x y z
N MET A 1 -19.50 -16.11 -26.80
CA MET A 1 -18.55 -16.71 -25.85
C MET A 1 -18.23 -15.63 -24.85
N GLU A 2 -18.95 -15.59 -23.73
CA GLU A 2 -18.59 -14.69 -22.62
C GLU A 2 -17.24 -15.17 -22.10
N ASN A 3 -16.20 -14.36 -22.30
CA ASN A 3 -14.87 -14.72 -21.85
C ASN A 3 -14.85 -14.68 -20.33
N ASN A 4 -14.57 -15.83 -19.74
CA ASN A 4 -14.52 -16.03 -18.29
C ASN A 4 -13.24 -15.45 -17.65
N TYR A 5 -12.87 -14.22 -18.01
CA TYR A 5 -11.64 -13.57 -17.53
C TYR A 5 -11.71 -13.23 -16.04
N VAL A 6 -12.91 -12.97 -15.52
CA VAL A 6 -13.12 -12.62 -14.11
C VAL A 6 -12.73 -13.80 -13.21
N GLU A 7 -13.18 -15.03 -13.53
CA GLU A 7 -12.82 -16.22 -12.75
C GLU A 7 -11.32 -16.58 -12.85
N LYS A 8 -10.65 -16.15 -13.91
CA LYS A 8 -9.20 -16.30 -14.09
C LYS A 8 -8.37 -15.19 -13.44
N THR A 9 -9.01 -14.27 -12.71
CA THR A 9 -8.35 -13.12 -12.08
C THR A 9 -8.37 -13.24 -10.57
N ALA A 10 -7.20 -13.20 -9.94
CA ALA A 10 -7.08 -13.11 -8.49
C ALA A 10 -6.86 -11.65 -8.07
N ILE A 11 -7.60 -11.17 -7.08
CA ILE A 11 -7.27 -9.89 -6.43
C ILE A 11 -6.37 -10.19 -5.23
N ILE A 12 -5.24 -9.50 -5.11
CA ILE A 12 -4.34 -9.60 -3.96
C ILE A 12 -4.35 -8.26 -3.24
N VAL A 13 -4.83 -8.25 -2.00
CA VAL A 13 -4.75 -7.09 -1.09
C VAL A 13 -3.58 -7.33 -0.14
N LEU A 14 -2.56 -6.48 -0.19
CA LEU A 14 -1.42 -6.57 0.74
C LEU A 14 -1.73 -5.80 2.01
N ALA A 15 -1.89 -6.49 3.14
CA ALA A 15 -2.21 -5.89 4.43
C ALA A 15 -1.10 -6.12 5.45
N CYS A 16 -0.79 -5.13 6.28
CA CYS A 16 0.27 -5.26 7.29
C CYS A 16 -0.19 -4.88 8.69
N TRP A 17 -0.50 -3.59 8.91
CA TRP A 17 -0.69 -2.99 10.23
C TRP A 17 -1.85 -2.00 10.28
N ASP A 18 -2.50 -1.70 9.17
CA ASP A 18 -3.52 -0.67 9.12
C ASP A 18 -4.93 -1.25 9.11
N TYR A 19 -5.38 -1.65 10.30
CA TYR A 19 -6.68 -2.28 10.48
C TYR A 19 -7.85 -1.33 10.20
N GLU A 20 -7.69 0.00 10.37
CA GLU A 20 -8.76 0.98 10.19
C GLU A 20 -9.09 1.14 8.71
N SER A 21 -8.08 1.38 7.87
CA SER A 21 -8.28 1.51 6.43
C SER A 21 -8.66 0.19 5.78
N LEU A 22 -8.04 -0.92 6.23
CA LEU A 22 -8.40 -2.25 5.73
C LEU A 22 -9.88 -2.51 5.94
N GLU A 23 -10.45 -2.18 7.11
CA GLU A 23 -11.86 -2.42 7.34
C GLU A 23 -12.76 -1.58 6.42
N ILE A 24 -12.42 -0.31 6.19
CA ILE A 24 -13.16 0.55 5.25
C ILE A 24 -13.05 0.00 3.81
N ALA A 25 -11.86 -0.41 3.40
CA ALA A 25 -11.65 -0.96 2.08
C ALA A 25 -12.42 -2.26 1.88
N LEU A 26 -12.33 -3.21 2.81
CA LEU A 26 -13.05 -4.48 2.76
C LEU A 26 -14.57 -4.29 2.84
N TYR A 27 -15.06 -3.32 3.62
CA TYR A 27 -16.47 -2.93 3.64
C TYR A 27 -16.94 -2.54 2.24
N MET A 28 -16.19 -1.66 1.57
CA MET A 28 -16.51 -1.19 0.23
C MET A 28 -16.36 -2.28 -0.84
N HIS A 29 -15.36 -3.14 -0.73
CA HIS A 29 -15.27 -4.34 -1.56
C HIS A 29 -16.48 -5.25 -1.36
N SER A 30 -16.92 -5.45 -0.11
CA SER A 30 -18.09 -6.30 0.16
C SER A 30 -19.40 -5.74 -0.41
N ARG A 31 -19.48 -4.42 -0.61
CA ARG A 31 -20.61 -3.77 -1.28
C ARG A 31 -20.65 -4.04 -2.80
N PHE A 32 -19.47 -4.13 -3.42
CA PHE A 32 -19.29 -4.15 -4.87
C PHE A 32 -18.75 -5.47 -5.42
N MET A 33 -18.56 -6.47 -4.56
CA MET A 33 -18.17 -7.83 -4.92
C MET A 33 -19.20 -8.50 -5.84
N SER A 34 -18.70 -9.24 -6.84
CA SER A 34 -19.48 -10.25 -7.55
C SER A 34 -19.05 -11.65 -7.09
N GLU A 35 -19.92 -12.65 -7.28
CA GLU A 35 -19.61 -14.06 -6.93
C GLU A 35 -18.45 -14.64 -7.75
N ASN A 36 -18.06 -13.97 -8.83
CA ASN A 36 -17.14 -14.48 -9.84
C ASN A 36 -15.66 -14.23 -9.54
N TYR A 37 -15.33 -13.47 -8.49
CA TYR A 37 -13.94 -13.21 -8.13
C TYR A 37 -13.67 -13.36 -6.64
N LYS A 38 -12.40 -13.64 -6.34
CA LYS A 38 -11.88 -13.84 -4.99
C LYS A 38 -10.77 -12.85 -4.67
N ILE A 39 -10.87 -12.26 -3.48
CA ILE A 39 -9.88 -11.38 -2.86
C ILE A 39 -9.05 -12.20 -1.88
N PHE A 40 -7.76 -12.27 -2.15
CA PHE A 40 -6.74 -12.87 -1.31
C PHE A 40 -6.10 -11.76 -0.47
N ILE A 41 -6.34 -11.78 0.84
CA ILE A 41 -5.77 -10.81 1.78
C ILE A 41 -4.44 -11.37 2.27
N LEU A 42 -3.34 -10.87 1.70
CA LEU A 42 -1.99 -11.28 2.04
C LEU A 42 -1.51 -10.50 3.27
N MET A 43 -1.41 -11.21 4.40
CA MET A 43 -0.94 -10.66 5.67
C MET A 43 0.59 -10.63 5.69
N ASN A 44 1.15 -9.44 5.51
CA ASN A 44 2.59 -9.16 5.44
C ASN A 44 3.09 -8.37 6.67
N GLY A 45 2.69 -8.83 7.85
CA GLY A 45 3.04 -8.25 9.14
C GLY A 45 2.72 -9.24 10.26
N TRP A 46 3.52 -9.22 11.33
CA TRP A 46 3.37 -10.12 12.46
C TRP A 46 3.82 -9.43 13.77
N GLU A 47 3.32 -9.87 14.92
CA GLU A 47 3.77 -9.54 16.29
C GLU A 47 3.61 -8.10 16.81
N SER A 48 2.91 -7.23 16.10
CA SER A 48 2.46 -5.94 16.65
C SER A 48 0.96 -5.97 16.97
N TYR A 49 0.52 -5.11 17.90
CA TYR A 49 -0.91 -4.92 18.18
C TYR A 49 -1.68 -4.66 16.89
N ASP A 50 -1.12 -3.82 16.04
CA ASP A 50 -1.70 -3.34 14.80
C ASP A 50 -1.81 -4.46 13.75
N CYS A 51 -0.78 -5.30 13.63
CA CYS A 51 -0.80 -6.49 12.79
C CYS A 51 -1.86 -7.49 13.26
N GLU A 52 -1.95 -7.75 14.57
CA GLU A 52 -2.97 -8.66 15.13
C GLU A 52 -4.39 -8.13 14.88
N ARG A 53 -4.61 -6.82 15.04
CA ARG A 53 -5.90 -6.18 14.74
C ARG A 53 -6.23 -6.25 13.25
N THR A 54 -5.24 -6.05 12.39
CA THR A 54 -5.39 -6.15 10.94
C THR A 54 -5.79 -7.57 10.53
N LEU A 55 -5.14 -8.60 11.11
CA LEU A 55 -5.51 -10.00 10.91
C LEU A 55 -6.95 -10.27 11.36
N MET A 56 -7.35 -9.80 12.54
CA MET A 56 -8.71 -9.98 13.04
C MET A 56 -9.77 -9.36 12.13
N VAL A 57 -9.47 -8.22 11.50
CA VAL A 57 -10.32 -7.61 10.47
C VAL A 57 -10.40 -8.51 9.25
N ALA A 58 -9.27 -8.94 8.70
CA ALA A 58 -9.22 -9.82 7.52
C ALA A 58 -10.03 -11.12 7.73
N GLU A 59 -9.80 -11.81 8.85
CA GLU A 59 -10.51 -13.06 9.19
C GLU A 59 -12.01 -12.85 9.40
N ARG A 60 -12.43 -11.66 9.86
CA ARG A 60 -13.86 -11.34 9.98
C ARG A 60 -14.52 -11.32 8.62
N TYR A 61 -13.91 -10.67 7.63
CA TYR A 61 -14.46 -10.62 6.28
C TYR A 61 -14.43 -11.98 5.58
N GLU A 62 -13.39 -12.80 5.80
CA GLU A 62 -13.39 -14.19 5.36
C GLU A 62 -14.55 -14.99 5.98
N ARG A 63 -14.85 -14.82 7.28
CA ARG A 63 -16.01 -15.50 7.91
C ARG A 63 -17.36 -15.00 7.39
N LEU A 64 -17.49 -13.69 7.16
CA LEU A 64 -18.74 -13.10 6.66
C LEU A 64 -19.00 -13.46 5.19
N TYR A 65 -17.94 -13.58 4.40
CA TYR A 65 -17.99 -13.75 2.95
C TYR A 65 -16.98 -14.81 2.46
N PRO A 66 -17.09 -16.08 2.89
CA PRO A 66 -16.05 -17.11 2.72
C PRO A 66 -15.79 -17.50 1.26
N ASN A 67 -16.76 -17.29 0.38
CA ASN A 67 -16.59 -17.57 -1.04
C ASN A 67 -15.67 -16.52 -1.70
N ASN A 68 -15.68 -15.28 -1.22
CA ASN A 68 -15.06 -14.16 -1.90
C ASN A 68 -13.81 -13.62 -1.22
N PHE A 69 -13.62 -13.82 0.07
CA PHE A 69 -12.38 -13.45 0.75
C PHE A 69 -11.63 -14.71 1.18
N LYS A 70 -10.30 -14.64 1.12
CA LYS A 70 -9.42 -15.65 1.69
C LYS A 70 -8.22 -14.98 2.33
N VAL A 71 -7.94 -15.27 3.59
CA VAL A 71 -6.76 -14.76 4.28
C VAL A 71 -5.57 -15.66 3.96
N ILE A 72 -4.44 -15.05 3.58
CA ILE A 72 -3.17 -15.73 3.31
C ILE A 72 -2.13 -15.21 4.31
N GLY A 73 -1.64 -16.09 5.18
CA GLY A 73 -0.69 -15.77 6.23
C GLY A 73 -1.20 -16.20 7.62
N PRO A 74 -0.70 -15.57 8.72
CA PRO A 74 0.29 -14.50 8.73
C PRO A 74 1.69 -14.98 8.33
N TYR A 75 2.40 -14.17 7.54
CA TYR A 75 3.83 -14.36 7.26
C TYR A 75 4.65 -13.33 8.05
N GLY A 76 5.91 -13.66 8.34
CA GLY A 76 6.85 -12.68 8.88
C GLY A 76 7.01 -11.49 7.94
N ALA A 77 7.25 -10.30 8.50
CA ALA A 77 7.37 -9.08 7.71
C ALA A 77 8.45 -9.22 6.63
N GLN A 78 8.03 -9.11 5.37
CA GLN A 78 8.93 -9.09 4.22
C GLN A 78 8.59 -7.94 3.28
N ARG A 79 9.43 -7.74 2.26
CA ARG A 79 9.14 -6.70 1.27
C ARG A 79 7.91 -7.11 0.46
N ALA A 80 7.03 -6.14 0.20
CA ALA A 80 5.79 -6.30 -0.56
C ALA A 80 5.96 -7.17 -1.81
N TYR A 81 6.99 -6.86 -2.62
CA TYR A 81 7.32 -7.60 -3.83
C TYR A 81 7.45 -9.12 -3.61
N TYR A 82 8.24 -9.54 -2.61
CA TYR A 82 8.51 -10.95 -2.37
C TYR A 82 7.27 -11.67 -1.85
N GLY A 83 6.50 -11.06 -0.94
CA GLY A 83 5.25 -11.65 -0.46
C GLY A 83 4.24 -11.87 -1.58
N ILE A 84 4.09 -10.88 -2.45
CA ILE A 84 3.19 -11.01 -3.61
C ILE A 84 3.73 -12.07 -4.58
N LYS A 85 5.05 -12.09 -4.84
CA LYS A 85 5.68 -13.09 -5.71
C LYS A 85 5.48 -14.52 -5.21
N ASP A 86 5.67 -14.75 -3.92
CA ASP A 86 5.50 -16.06 -3.31
C ASP A 86 4.05 -16.54 -3.44
N LEU A 87 3.07 -15.65 -3.17
CA LEU A 87 1.65 -15.97 -3.33
C LEU A 87 1.28 -16.22 -4.81
N ILE A 88 1.74 -15.40 -5.75
CA ILE A 88 1.51 -15.58 -7.19
C ILE A 88 1.98 -16.95 -7.68
N ASN A 89 3.10 -17.45 -7.15
CA ASN A 89 3.69 -18.72 -7.55
C ASN A 89 3.27 -19.91 -6.65
N SER A 90 2.37 -19.68 -5.69
CA SER A 90 1.83 -20.72 -4.81
C SER A 90 0.75 -21.56 -5.50
N LYS A 91 0.39 -22.70 -4.87
CA LYS A 91 -0.73 -23.54 -5.32
C LYS A 91 -2.06 -22.80 -5.26
N GLU A 92 -2.22 -21.90 -4.30
CA GLU A 92 -3.43 -21.11 -4.11
C GLU A 92 -3.80 -20.31 -5.36
N LEU A 93 -2.79 -19.82 -6.10
CA LEU A 93 -3.00 -19.01 -7.29
C LEU A 93 -2.64 -19.72 -8.60
N GLU A 94 -2.42 -21.04 -8.60
CA GLU A 94 -1.91 -21.78 -9.77
C GLU A 94 -2.84 -21.69 -10.98
N ASN A 95 -4.16 -21.67 -10.76
CA ASN A 95 -5.19 -21.67 -11.81
C ASN A 95 -5.60 -20.26 -12.28
N TYR A 96 -5.03 -19.21 -11.69
CA TYR A 96 -5.27 -17.83 -12.11
C TYR A 96 -4.28 -17.42 -13.20
N GLU A 97 -4.72 -16.61 -14.14
CA GLU A 97 -3.90 -16.07 -15.25
C GLU A 97 -3.54 -14.59 -15.00
N TYR A 98 -4.48 -13.85 -14.42
CA TYR A 98 -4.37 -12.43 -14.14
C TYR A 98 -4.34 -12.19 -12.63
N VAL A 99 -3.66 -11.12 -12.24
CA VAL A 99 -3.60 -10.65 -10.85
C VAL A 99 -3.91 -9.16 -10.83
N CYS A 100 -4.83 -8.78 -9.96
CA CYS A 100 -5.11 -7.41 -9.58
C CYS A 100 -4.50 -7.15 -8.19
N LYS A 101 -3.33 -6.49 -8.14
CA LYS A 101 -2.71 -6.08 -6.87
C LYS A 101 -3.39 -4.81 -6.38
N MET A 102 -3.73 -4.76 -5.11
CA MET A 102 -4.29 -3.59 -4.42
C MET A 102 -3.60 -3.36 -3.07
N ASP A 103 -3.46 -2.09 -2.66
CA ASP A 103 -3.09 -1.75 -1.28
C ASP A 103 -4.28 -2.00 -0.33
N ASP A 104 -4.01 -2.13 0.97
CA ASP A 104 -5.01 -2.42 2.01
C ASP A 104 -6.00 -1.28 2.26
N ASP A 105 -5.73 -0.09 1.72
CA ASP A 105 -6.55 1.10 1.87
C ASP A 105 -7.13 1.60 0.53
N VAL A 106 -7.22 0.70 -0.46
CA VAL A 106 -7.78 0.97 -1.79
C VAL A 106 -9.09 0.23 -2.01
N PHE A 107 -10.11 0.96 -2.50
CA PHE A 107 -11.40 0.36 -2.83
C PHE A 107 -12.11 0.99 -4.04
N PRO A 108 -12.94 0.21 -4.76
CA PRO A 108 -13.74 0.68 -5.87
C PRO A 108 -14.99 1.42 -5.41
N LEU A 109 -15.55 2.24 -6.30
CA LEU A 109 -16.83 2.91 -6.07
C LEU A 109 -18.01 2.37 -6.90
N THR A 110 -17.77 1.37 -7.76
CA THR A 110 -18.80 0.83 -8.68
C THR A 110 -18.77 -0.70 -8.73
N LYS A 111 -19.92 -1.36 -8.88
CA LYS A 111 -20.05 -2.83 -8.89
C LYS A 111 -19.21 -3.55 -9.95
N ASN A 112 -19.18 -3.04 -11.18
CA ASN A 112 -18.51 -3.70 -12.32
C ASN A 112 -17.09 -3.20 -12.57
N TRP A 113 -16.39 -2.79 -11.51
CA TRP A 113 -15.08 -2.17 -11.63
C TRP A 113 -14.04 -3.15 -12.19
N LEU A 114 -14.08 -4.42 -11.78
CA LEU A 114 -13.09 -5.42 -12.21
C LEU A 114 -13.31 -5.83 -13.66
N GLU A 115 -14.56 -6.05 -14.06
CA GLU A 115 -14.94 -6.36 -15.43
C GLU A 115 -14.46 -5.26 -16.38
N LYS A 116 -14.71 -4.00 -16.03
CA LYS A 116 -14.25 -2.85 -16.83
C LYS A 116 -12.74 -2.71 -16.87
N LEU A 117 -12.05 -3.07 -15.78
CA LEU A 117 -10.58 -3.03 -15.73
C LEU A 117 -9.99 -4.14 -16.61
N LEU A 118 -10.62 -5.32 -16.64
CA LEU A 118 -10.29 -6.42 -17.56
C LEU A 118 -10.57 -6.07 -19.01
N ASP A 119 -11.68 -5.41 -19.31
CA ASP A 119 -11.97 -4.90 -20.66
C ASP A 119 -10.89 -3.92 -21.12
N CYS A 120 -10.52 -2.96 -20.25
CA CYS A 120 -9.41 -2.05 -20.51
C CYS A 120 -8.08 -2.79 -20.73
N TYR A 121 -7.81 -3.84 -19.95
CA TYR A 121 -6.62 -4.68 -20.14
C TYR A 121 -6.63 -5.36 -21.50
N ASN A 122 -7.75 -5.97 -21.88
CA ASN A 122 -7.90 -6.70 -23.14
C ASN A 122 -7.76 -5.78 -24.35
N ASP A 123 -8.41 -4.61 -24.34
CA ASP A 123 -8.29 -3.60 -25.39
C ASP A 123 -6.84 -3.11 -25.53
N SER A 124 -6.20 -2.85 -24.40
CA SER A 124 -4.80 -2.43 -24.35
C SER A 124 -3.86 -3.53 -24.83
N TYR A 125 -4.09 -4.79 -24.45
CA TYR A 125 -3.28 -5.92 -24.89
C TYR A 125 -3.47 -6.16 -26.39
N ASN A 126 -4.68 -5.95 -26.93
CA ASN A 126 -4.92 -6.01 -28.36
C ASN A 126 -4.10 -4.97 -29.13
N LYS A 127 -3.92 -3.77 -28.57
CA LYS A 127 -3.14 -2.68 -29.15
C LYS A 127 -1.62 -2.85 -28.97
N TYR A 128 -1.17 -3.20 -27.78
CA TYR A 128 0.25 -3.16 -27.41
C TYR A 128 0.91 -4.54 -27.28
N LYS A 129 0.13 -5.62 -27.24
CA LYS A 129 0.59 -7.00 -27.07
C LYS A 129 1.53 -7.11 -25.87
N ASP A 130 2.65 -7.79 -26.02
CA ASP A 130 3.62 -8.02 -24.95
C ASP A 130 4.37 -6.75 -24.52
N ASN A 131 4.11 -5.60 -25.16
CA ASN A 131 4.58 -4.31 -24.67
C ASN A 131 3.66 -3.72 -23.60
N LEU A 132 2.48 -4.27 -23.33
CA LEU A 132 1.67 -3.86 -22.17
C LEU A 132 2.31 -4.37 -20.87
N ALA A 133 2.55 -3.48 -19.91
CA ALA A 133 2.94 -3.87 -18.55
C ALA A 133 1.70 -4.25 -17.74
N TYR A 134 0.89 -3.25 -17.42
CA TYR A 134 -0.29 -3.38 -16.58
C TYR A 134 -1.30 -2.27 -16.90
N VAL A 135 -2.54 -2.48 -16.43
CA VAL A 135 -3.56 -1.43 -16.38
C VAL A 135 -3.87 -1.05 -14.94
N SER A 136 -4.26 0.20 -14.71
CA SER A 136 -4.62 0.74 -13.41
C SER A 136 -5.97 1.45 -13.49
N SER A 137 -6.57 1.72 -12.34
CA SER A 137 -7.81 2.50 -12.23
C SER A 137 -7.50 3.96 -11.91
N LEU A 138 -8.50 4.82 -12.00
CA LEU A 138 -8.38 6.22 -11.62
C LEU A 138 -8.50 6.33 -10.10
N VAL A 139 -7.34 6.34 -9.43
CA VAL A 139 -7.23 6.43 -7.98
C VAL A 139 -7.14 7.90 -7.57
N ASN A 140 -7.98 8.35 -6.64
CA ASN A 140 -8.07 9.78 -6.32
C ASN A 140 -6.83 10.38 -5.64
N ASN A 141 -6.36 9.73 -4.58
CA ASN A 141 -5.16 10.08 -3.84
C ASN A 141 -3.98 9.33 -4.50
N ASN A 142 -3.69 9.69 -5.75
CA ASN A 142 -2.59 9.20 -6.57
C ASN A 142 -2.22 10.34 -7.55
N PRO A 143 -0.96 10.60 -7.88
CA PRO A 143 -0.57 11.79 -8.65
C PRO A 143 -1.24 11.88 -10.02
N PHE A 144 -1.28 10.76 -10.75
CA PHE A 144 -1.90 10.70 -12.06
C PHE A 144 -3.42 10.93 -11.93
N GLY A 145 -4.05 10.20 -11.00
CA GLY A 145 -5.49 10.32 -10.82
C GLY A 145 -5.92 11.69 -10.32
N PHE A 146 -5.15 12.29 -9.41
CA PHE A 146 -5.34 13.64 -8.90
C PHE A 146 -5.42 14.67 -10.02
N LYS A 147 -4.44 14.68 -10.94
CA LYS A 147 -4.43 15.60 -12.08
C LYS A 147 -5.68 15.43 -12.97
N ARG A 148 -6.07 14.19 -13.24
CA ARG A 148 -7.24 13.88 -14.07
C ARG A 148 -8.54 14.28 -13.40
N ILE A 149 -8.69 13.99 -12.11
CA ILE A 149 -9.90 14.30 -11.34
C ILE A 149 -10.10 15.80 -11.22
N ILE A 150 -9.03 16.55 -10.96
CA ILE A 150 -9.10 18.01 -10.91
C ILE A 150 -9.70 18.55 -12.21
N LYS A 151 -9.27 18.03 -13.35
CA LYS A 151 -9.80 18.40 -14.65
C LYS A 151 -11.24 17.93 -14.84
N ASN A 152 -11.53 16.66 -14.54
CA ASN A 152 -12.84 16.05 -14.77
C ASN A 152 -13.94 16.65 -13.87
N MET A 153 -13.57 17.22 -12.72
CA MET A 153 -14.49 17.85 -11.75
C MET A 153 -14.42 19.39 -11.77
N ASP A 154 -13.74 19.99 -12.75
CA ASP A 154 -13.57 21.45 -12.88
C ASP A 154 -13.01 22.13 -11.61
N LEU A 155 -12.03 21.51 -10.95
CA LEU A 155 -11.42 21.97 -9.69
C LEU A 155 -10.12 22.76 -9.87
N GLU A 156 -9.67 22.99 -11.10
CA GLU A 156 -8.37 23.62 -11.40
C GLU A 156 -8.25 25.02 -10.76
N GLU A 157 -9.26 25.87 -10.91
CA GLU A 157 -9.24 27.23 -10.35
C GLU A 157 -9.13 27.20 -8.82
N GLU A 158 -9.94 26.38 -8.16
CA GLU A 158 -9.93 26.23 -6.71
C GLU A 158 -8.55 25.73 -6.23
N TYR A 159 -8.02 24.71 -6.89
CA TYR A 159 -6.70 24.15 -6.57
C TYR A 159 -5.61 25.21 -6.66
N HIS A 160 -5.48 25.89 -7.80
CA HIS A 160 -4.42 26.88 -8.01
C HIS A 160 -4.55 28.09 -7.09
N LYS A 161 -5.78 28.50 -6.77
CA LYS A 161 -6.04 29.64 -5.89
C LYS A 161 -5.70 29.32 -4.43
N LEU A 162 -6.15 28.18 -3.92
CA LEU A 162 -6.12 27.89 -2.48
C LEU A 162 -4.97 26.96 -2.07
N TYR A 163 -4.67 25.94 -2.88
CA TYR A 163 -3.83 24.80 -2.47
C TYR A 163 -2.47 24.75 -3.15
N ALA A 164 -2.39 25.07 -4.44
CA ALA A 164 -1.14 24.94 -5.19
C ALA A 164 -0.04 25.87 -4.64
N ARG A 165 1.19 25.37 -4.64
CA ARG A 165 2.40 26.08 -4.20
C ARG A 165 3.54 25.83 -5.19
N ASN A 166 4.57 26.67 -5.15
CA ASN A 166 5.84 26.30 -5.76
C ASN A 166 6.53 25.29 -4.84
N TYR A 167 6.98 24.18 -5.41
CA TYR A 167 7.63 23.10 -4.68
C TYR A 167 9.10 23.02 -5.05
N PHE A 168 9.94 23.02 -4.03
CA PHE A 168 11.38 22.99 -4.17
C PHE A 168 11.91 21.73 -3.51
N ALA A 169 12.86 21.07 -4.16
CA ALA A 169 13.65 20.00 -3.56
C ALA A 169 15.06 20.49 -3.29
N LYS A 170 15.69 19.83 -2.32
CA LYS A 170 17.10 20.04 -1.99
C LYS A 170 17.88 18.83 -2.46
N LYS A 171 18.89 19.06 -3.29
CA LYS A 171 19.84 18.02 -3.65
C LYS A 171 20.97 18.01 -2.64
N TYR A 172 21.19 16.86 -2.03
CA TYR A 172 22.36 16.62 -1.20
C TYR A 172 23.49 16.12 -2.11
N TYR A 173 24.57 16.89 -2.21
CA TYR A 173 25.81 16.40 -2.77
C TYR A 173 26.63 15.79 -1.63
N SER A 174 26.55 14.47 -1.44
CA SER A 174 27.49 13.77 -0.57
C SER A 174 28.64 13.23 -1.42
N ASP A 175 29.78 13.91 -1.41
CA ASP A 175 31.03 13.41 -2.01
C ASP A 175 31.72 12.34 -1.13
N ARG A 176 31.07 11.82 -0.08
CA ARG A 176 31.65 10.81 0.81
C ARG A 176 30.67 9.70 1.15
N GLU A 177 31.22 8.49 1.22
CA GLU A 177 30.59 7.32 1.82
C GLU A 177 29.96 7.68 3.16
N TYR A 178 28.69 7.33 3.26
CA TYR A 178 27.78 7.57 4.37
C TYR A 178 28.40 7.11 5.71
N ASN A 179 28.82 8.05 6.56
CA ASN A 179 29.19 7.76 7.95
C ASN A 179 28.30 8.60 8.86
N ALA A 180 27.36 7.94 9.53
CA ALA A 180 26.23 8.54 10.24
C ALA A 180 26.62 9.39 11.47
N ASP A 181 27.88 9.34 11.89
CA ASP A 181 28.34 9.93 13.15
C ASP A 181 28.74 11.42 13.06
N ASN A 182 28.84 12.00 11.85
CA ASN A 182 29.31 13.38 11.63
C ASN A 182 28.25 14.30 11.01
N LEU A 183 27.00 14.23 11.48
CA LEU A 183 25.84 14.89 10.86
C LEU A 183 25.79 16.43 11.03
N SER A 184 26.66 17.07 11.81
CA SER A 184 26.34 18.41 12.35
C SER A 184 26.97 19.63 11.68
N TYR A 185 27.96 19.50 10.78
CA TYR A 185 28.71 20.68 10.30
C TYR A 185 28.70 20.96 8.79
N ASP A 186 28.76 19.94 7.91
CA ASP A 186 28.88 20.16 6.45
C ASP A 186 27.55 20.35 5.69
N ILE A 187 26.41 20.14 6.35
CA ILE A 187 25.08 20.16 5.71
C ILE A 187 24.66 21.57 5.25
N LYS A 188 25.20 22.65 5.83
CA LYS A 188 24.75 24.01 5.54
C LYS A 188 25.31 24.62 4.25
N ASN A 189 26.45 24.13 3.74
CA ASN A 189 27.18 24.85 2.67
C ASN A 189 27.07 24.23 1.27
N ASN A 190 26.51 23.02 1.12
CA ASN A 190 26.40 22.30 -0.17
C ASN A 190 24.96 21.89 -0.51
N MET A 191 23.98 22.75 -0.22
CA MET A 191 22.58 22.52 -0.58
C MET A 191 22.16 23.36 -1.78
N GLU A 192 21.96 22.71 -2.92
CA GLU A 192 21.31 23.33 -4.06
C GLU A 192 19.79 23.12 -3.95
N THR A 193 19.05 24.21 -3.96
CA THR A 193 17.58 24.19 -4.00
C THR A 193 17.14 24.38 -5.44
N PHE A 194 16.32 23.47 -5.95
CA PHE A 194 15.79 23.55 -7.31
C PHE A 194 14.28 23.41 -7.31
N LEU A 195 13.62 24.12 -8.21
CA LEU A 195 12.17 24.08 -8.38
C LEU A 195 11.77 22.78 -9.06
N VAL A 196 10.96 21.98 -8.38
CA VAL A 196 10.46 20.69 -8.88
C VAL A 196 9.11 20.86 -9.57
N ASN A 197 8.24 21.71 -9.02
CA ASN A 197 6.93 21.98 -9.60
C ASN A 197 6.52 23.43 -9.37
N LYS A 198 5.98 24.08 -10.41
CA LYS A 198 5.44 25.43 -10.30
C LYS A 198 4.01 25.40 -9.77
N LYS A 199 3.57 26.51 -9.17
CA LYS A 199 2.23 26.69 -8.64
C LYS A 199 1.13 26.52 -9.71
N ASP A 200 1.41 26.87 -10.95
CA ASP A 200 0.51 26.77 -12.10
C ASP A 200 0.60 25.42 -12.83
N GLU A 201 1.40 24.47 -12.32
CA GLU A 201 1.59 23.16 -12.93
C GLU A 201 1.02 22.03 -12.05
N ILE A 202 0.37 21.06 -12.68
CA ILE A 202 -0.02 19.77 -12.08
C ILE A 202 0.65 18.64 -12.86
N LYS A 203 1.58 17.94 -12.21
CA LYS A 203 2.37 16.85 -12.81
C LYS A 203 1.77 15.49 -12.47
N ASP A 204 2.08 14.51 -13.32
CA ASP A 204 1.71 13.11 -13.13
C ASP A 204 2.72 12.36 -12.23
N THR A 205 3.69 13.08 -11.63
CA THR A 205 4.79 12.54 -10.83
C THR A 205 4.48 12.53 -9.33
N VAL A 206 5.23 11.71 -8.58
CA VAL A 206 5.18 11.66 -7.10
C VAL A 206 5.38 13.02 -6.43
N PHE A 207 6.26 13.86 -6.98
CA PHE A 207 6.60 15.16 -6.39
C PHE A 207 5.47 16.17 -6.50
N ALA A 208 5.30 17.01 -5.46
CA ALA A 208 4.31 18.09 -5.46
C ALA A 208 2.86 17.59 -5.64
N SER A 209 2.61 16.35 -5.22
CA SER A 209 1.35 15.63 -5.40
C SER A 209 0.71 15.34 -4.05
N PRO A 210 -0.53 14.79 -4.02
CA PRO A 210 -1.14 14.32 -2.78
C PRO A 210 -0.22 13.41 -1.98
N ILE A 211 0.58 12.54 -2.63
CA ILE A 211 1.49 11.58 -1.96
C ILE A 211 2.30 12.24 -0.85
N GLU A 212 2.87 13.42 -1.12
CA GLU A 212 3.79 14.10 -0.21
C GLU A 212 3.09 15.02 0.79
N PHE A 213 1.88 15.51 0.47
CA PHE A 213 1.25 16.60 1.20
C PHE A 213 -0.15 16.24 1.71
N ALA A 214 -0.25 16.00 3.02
CA ALA A 214 -1.50 15.56 3.64
C ALA A 214 -2.66 16.55 3.46
N TYR A 215 -2.40 17.86 3.43
CA TYR A 215 -3.45 18.85 3.20
C TYR A 215 -4.06 18.76 1.79
N ILE A 216 -3.28 18.36 0.77
CA ILE A 216 -3.77 18.12 -0.59
C ILE A 216 -4.58 16.82 -0.61
N ALA A 217 -4.06 15.77 0.03
CA ALA A 217 -4.78 14.50 0.19
C ALA A 217 -6.16 14.71 0.85
N ARG A 218 -6.20 15.46 1.96
CA ARG A 218 -7.45 15.83 2.64
C ARG A 218 -8.41 16.55 1.70
N TRP A 219 -7.91 17.55 0.98
CA TRP A 219 -8.74 18.32 0.05
C TRP A 219 -9.32 17.41 -1.05
N ILE A 220 -8.52 16.53 -1.67
CA ILE A 220 -9.05 15.64 -2.69
C ILE A 220 -10.08 14.65 -2.11
N HIS A 221 -9.90 14.15 -0.88
CA HIS A 221 -10.90 13.31 -0.21
C HIS A 221 -12.24 14.03 0.04
N ILE A 222 -12.19 15.30 0.44
CA ILE A 222 -13.39 16.14 0.60
C ILE A 222 -14.14 16.30 -0.73
N LYS A 223 -13.41 16.40 -1.85
CA LYS A 223 -14.00 16.56 -3.19
C LYS A 223 -14.44 15.25 -3.84
N THR A 224 -13.90 14.11 -3.41
CA THR A 224 -14.13 12.80 -4.05
C THR A 224 -14.68 11.74 -3.10
N THR A 225 -13.87 11.22 -2.17
CA THR A 225 -14.25 10.15 -1.24
C THR A 225 -15.49 10.47 -0.42
N LEU A 226 -15.66 11.73 -0.01
CA LEU A 226 -16.84 12.22 0.72
C LEU A 226 -17.92 12.82 -0.19
N GLN A 227 -17.83 12.58 -1.50
CA GLN A 227 -18.75 13.03 -2.55
C GLN A 227 -18.97 11.90 -3.56
N TYR A 228 -19.33 10.71 -3.05
CA TYR A 228 -19.49 9.45 -3.79
C TYR A 228 -20.11 9.61 -5.19
N ASP A 229 -21.31 10.18 -5.29
CA ASP A 229 -22.02 10.32 -6.57
C ASP A 229 -21.31 11.28 -7.54
N LYS A 230 -20.76 12.38 -7.03
CA LYS A 230 -20.06 13.37 -7.88
C LYS A 230 -18.78 12.80 -8.45
N TYR A 231 -18.03 12.04 -7.66
CA TYR A 231 -16.80 11.43 -8.13
C TYR A 231 -17.10 10.41 -9.23
N ILE A 232 -18.09 9.53 -9.01
CA ILE A 232 -18.52 8.57 -10.05
C ILE A 232 -18.99 9.30 -11.31
N ALA A 233 -19.80 10.35 -11.18
CA ALA A 233 -20.32 11.10 -12.31
C ALA A 233 -19.23 11.82 -13.12
N SER A 234 -18.08 12.15 -12.50
CA SER A 234 -16.94 12.77 -13.19
C SER A 234 -16.09 11.78 -13.99
N CYS A 235 -16.35 10.48 -13.87
CA CYS A 235 -15.55 9.42 -14.47
C CYS A 235 -16.26 8.81 -15.68
N ASN A 236 -15.59 8.74 -16.83
CA ASN A 236 -16.07 7.97 -17.97
C ASN A 236 -15.38 6.60 -18.01
N THR A 237 -16.00 5.59 -17.41
CA THR A 237 -15.36 4.27 -17.21
C THR A 237 -14.97 3.51 -18.48
N ASN A 238 -15.33 4.00 -19.67
CA ASN A 238 -14.92 3.42 -20.96
C ASN A 238 -13.68 4.12 -21.54
N LYS A 239 -13.16 5.15 -20.86
CA LYS A 239 -12.02 5.94 -21.27
C LYS A 239 -10.77 5.51 -20.51
N TYR A 240 -9.64 5.45 -21.22
CA TYR A 240 -8.34 5.18 -20.63
C TYR A 240 -7.24 6.04 -21.27
N TYR A 241 -6.11 6.13 -20.58
CA TYR A 241 -4.96 6.94 -20.96
C TYR A 241 -3.67 6.14 -20.85
N GLU A 242 -2.71 6.43 -21.71
CA GLU A 242 -1.32 5.97 -21.54
C GLU A 242 -0.62 6.89 -20.54
N ALA A 243 -0.09 6.31 -19.45
CA ALA A 243 0.75 7.02 -18.52
C ALA A 243 2.19 7.10 -19.03
N ASP A 244 2.89 8.18 -18.68
CA ASP A 244 4.29 8.38 -19.04
C ASP A 244 5.19 7.39 -18.27
N ASN A 245 5.69 6.36 -18.97
CA ASN A 245 6.55 5.33 -18.40
C ASN A 245 7.96 5.83 -18.04
N THR A 246 8.29 7.10 -18.31
CA THR A 246 9.51 7.76 -17.83
C THR A 246 9.37 8.35 -16.43
N GLN A 247 8.15 8.40 -15.90
CA GLN A 247 7.82 8.90 -14.57
C GLN A 247 7.41 7.77 -13.63
N GLN A 248 7.80 7.86 -12.36
CA GLN A 248 7.38 6.87 -11.36
C GLN A 248 5.88 7.05 -11.06
N PHE A 249 5.14 5.96 -11.20
CA PHE A 249 3.71 5.86 -10.95
C PHE A 249 3.48 5.01 -9.69
N SER A 250 2.64 5.47 -8.77
CA SER A 250 2.27 4.65 -7.60
C SER A 250 1.25 3.59 -8.02
N ILE A 251 1.55 2.33 -7.70
CA ILE A 251 0.82 1.15 -8.21
C ILE A 251 -0.29 0.69 -7.25
N ASN A 252 -1.01 1.64 -6.65
CA ASN A 252 -2.02 1.40 -5.60
C ASN A 252 -3.05 0.32 -6.00
N CYS A 253 -3.43 0.31 -7.28
CA CYS A 253 -4.22 -0.76 -7.89
C CYS A 253 -3.69 -1.03 -9.30
N ILE A 254 -3.22 -2.24 -9.58
CA ILE A 254 -2.80 -2.63 -10.93
C ILE A 254 -3.26 -4.05 -11.30
N LEU A 255 -3.69 -4.22 -12.55
CA LEU A 255 -4.07 -5.49 -13.15
C LEU A 255 -3.04 -5.89 -14.22
N PHE A 256 -2.52 -7.11 -14.10
CA PHE A 256 -1.46 -7.64 -14.96
C PHE A 256 -1.56 -9.16 -15.14
N LYS A 257 -0.91 -9.70 -16.18
CA LYS A 257 -0.68 -11.15 -16.31
C LYS A 257 0.39 -11.60 -15.32
N LYS A 258 0.19 -12.72 -14.61
CA LYS A 258 1.10 -13.20 -13.55
C LYS A 258 2.60 -13.12 -13.88
N ASN A 259 2.99 -13.51 -15.10
CA ASN A 259 4.40 -13.50 -15.51
C ASN A 259 5.07 -12.13 -15.42
N PHE A 260 4.31 -11.04 -15.61
CA PHE A 260 4.83 -9.68 -15.45
C PHE A 260 5.53 -9.50 -14.09
N TRP A 261 4.90 -9.92 -12.99
CA TRP A 261 5.46 -9.76 -11.65
C TRP A 261 6.72 -10.60 -11.41
N ASN A 262 6.87 -11.71 -12.14
CA ASN A 262 8.07 -12.52 -12.08
C ASN A 262 9.25 -11.86 -12.82
N ASP A 263 8.94 -11.07 -13.86
CA ASP A 263 9.93 -10.46 -14.76
C ASP A 263 10.46 -9.10 -14.24
N ILE A 264 9.72 -8.41 -13.37
CA ILE A 264 10.14 -7.07 -12.87
C ILE A 264 11.32 -7.10 -11.88
N GLU A 265 11.74 -8.29 -11.41
CA GLU A 265 12.86 -8.39 -10.47
C GLU A 265 14.17 -7.96 -11.13
N ASP A 266 14.76 -6.87 -10.65
CA ASP A 266 16.14 -6.56 -10.98
C ASP A 266 17.07 -6.99 -9.84
N LYS A 267 17.64 -8.19 -9.98
CA LYS A 267 18.60 -8.77 -9.04
C LYS A 267 19.93 -8.01 -8.98
N SER A 268 20.19 -7.10 -9.93
CA SER A 268 21.39 -6.26 -9.95
C SER A 268 21.30 -5.06 -8.99
N LEU A 269 20.09 -4.71 -8.53
CA LEU A 269 19.88 -3.64 -7.56
C LEU A 269 20.38 -4.06 -6.17
N LYS A 270 21.64 -3.71 -5.88
CA LYS A 270 22.27 -3.89 -4.56
C LYS A 270 21.72 -2.93 -3.49
N ASP A 271 21.17 -1.79 -3.92
CA ASP A 271 20.58 -0.78 -3.04
C ASP A 271 19.25 -1.26 -2.45
N LYS A 272 19.28 -1.60 -1.16
CA LYS A 272 18.10 -2.07 -0.42
C LYS A 272 16.93 -1.09 -0.44
N TRP A 273 17.18 0.21 -0.58
CA TRP A 273 16.15 1.25 -0.63
C TRP A 273 15.38 1.32 -1.95
N LYS A 274 15.98 0.89 -3.06
CA LYS A 274 15.33 0.86 -4.39
C LYS A 274 14.61 -0.45 -4.69
N ALA A 275 14.65 -1.39 -3.75
CA ALA A 275 14.13 -2.74 -3.93
C ALA A 275 12.71 -2.87 -3.33
N HIS A 276 11.78 -2.06 -3.84
CA HIS A 276 10.35 -2.18 -3.55
C HIS A 276 9.55 -2.34 -4.86
N ASP A 277 8.34 -2.87 -4.74
CA ASP A 277 7.47 -3.25 -5.86
C ASP A 277 7.14 -2.10 -6.80
N GLU A 278 6.83 -0.91 -6.29
CA GLU A 278 6.57 0.26 -7.14
C GLU A 278 7.79 0.63 -8.01
N PHE A 279 8.99 0.60 -7.42
CA PHE A 279 10.22 0.91 -8.14
C PHE A 279 10.55 -0.16 -9.17
N TYR A 280 10.37 -1.45 -8.84
CA TYR A 280 10.55 -2.54 -9.80
C TYR A 280 9.61 -2.41 -11.00
N CYS A 281 8.32 -2.10 -10.75
CA CYS A 281 7.36 -1.85 -11.83
C CYS A 281 7.78 -0.67 -12.71
N PHE A 282 8.19 0.44 -12.10
CA PHE A 282 8.67 1.63 -12.82
C PHE A 282 9.92 1.33 -13.65
N ASP A 283 10.97 0.81 -13.02
CA ASP A 283 12.27 0.62 -13.67
C ASP A 283 12.20 -0.41 -14.80
N TYR A 284 11.50 -1.53 -14.58
CA TYR A 284 11.25 -2.52 -15.63
C TYR A 284 10.46 -1.93 -16.79
N SER A 285 9.40 -1.18 -16.52
CA SER A 285 8.57 -0.58 -17.56
C SER A 285 9.34 0.45 -18.38
N ARG A 286 10.14 1.28 -17.72
CA ARG A 286 10.99 2.29 -18.36
C ARG A 286 12.08 1.64 -19.23
N LYS A 287 12.86 0.70 -18.67
CA LYS A 287 13.98 0.04 -19.38
C LYS A 287 13.51 -0.72 -20.62
N ASN A 288 12.33 -1.32 -20.56
CA ASN A 288 11.78 -2.14 -21.64
C ASN A 288 10.71 -1.41 -22.47
N ASN A 289 10.54 -0.09 -22.28
CA ASN A 289 9.51 0.72 -22.92
C ASN A 289 8.09 0.11 -22.86
N LYS A 290 7.75 -0.53 -21.74
CA LYS A 290 6.43 -1.10 -21.53
C LYS A 290 5.40 0.00 -21.34
N LYS A 291 4.16 -0.30 -21.73
CA LYS A 291 3.03 0.62 -21.68
C LYS A 291 2.24 0.43 -20.41
N ILE A 292 1.92 1.54 -19.76
CA ILE A 292 1.10 1.62 -18.56
C ILE A 292 -0.19 2.32 -18.96
N ILE A 293 -1.33 1.71 -18.69
CA ILE A 293 -2.64 2.26 -19.05
C ILE A 293 -3.45 2.54 -17.79
N VAL A 294 -4.11 3.69 -17.72
CA VAL A 294 -4.97 4.08 -16.60
C VAL A 294 -6.38 4.31 -17.11
N SER A 295 -7.32 3.49 -16.64
CA SER A 295 -8.75 3.61 -16.94
C SER A 295 -9.44 4.59 -16.00
N GLU A 296 -10.46 5.32 -16.45
CA GLU A 296 -11.30 6.19 -15.62
C GLU A 296 -12.31 5.40 -14.77
N ILE A 297 -11.91 4.25 -14.22
CA ILE A 297 -12.70 3.52 -13.22
C ILE A 297 -12.44 4.17 -11.85
N PRO A 298 -13.46 4.71 -11.17
CA PRO A 298 -13.25 5.46 -9.93
C PRO A 298 -12.85 4.52 -8.78
N MET A 299 -11.66 4.79 -8.23
CA MET A 299 -11.16 4.18 -7.00
C MET A 299 -10.73 5.23 -5.99
N VAL A 300 -10.79 4.83 -4.72
CA VAL A 300 -10.29 5.61 -3.59
C VAL A 300 -9.05 4.92 -3.04
N HIS A 301 -8.02 5.68 -2.71
CA HIS A 301 -6.87 5.28 -1.89
C HIS A 301 -6.85 6.17 -0.65
N LEU A 302 -6.96 5.62 0.55
CA LEU A 302 -7.19 6.46 1.75
C LEU A 302 -5.95 7.23 2.19
N SER A 303 -4.76 6.63 2.18
CA SER A 303 -3.58 7.35 2.70
C SER A 303 -2.23 6.74 2.34
N PHE A 304 -1.30 7.60 1.89
CA PHE A 304 0.12 7.29 1.98
C PHE A 304 0.64 7.47 3.40
N LEU A 305 1.77 6.83 3.71
CA LEU A 305 2.38 6.84 5.05
C LEU A 305 2.50 8.24 5.68
N VAL A 306 2.96 9.23 4.90
CA VAL A 306 3.17 10.61 5.39
C VAL A 306 1.87 11.36 5.67
N GLN A 307 0.74 10.88 5.16
CA GLN A 307 -0.57 11.53 5.31
C GLN A 307 -1.33 11.01 6.53
N ARG A 308 -1.00 9.80 6.98
CA ARG A 308 -1.79 9.02 7.95
C ARG A 308 -2.04 9.76 9.25
N GLU A 309 -0.98 10.31 9.84
CA GLU A 309 -1.10 11.01 11.13
C GLU A 309 -1.88 12.33 10.98
N GLU A 310 -1.52 13.15 10.00
CA GLU A 310 -2.16 14.46 9.77
C GLU A 310 -3.63 14.37 9.35
N ASN A 311 -4.05 13.22 8.79
CA ASN A 311 -5.41 12.97 8.31
C ASN A 311 -6.14 11.86 9.07
N ARG A 312 -5.65 11.49 10.26
CA ARG A 312 -6.22 10.37 11.03
C ARG A 312 -7.70 10.56 11.37
N ASP A 313 -8.14 11.79 11.60
CA ASP A 313 -9.55 12.12 11.84
C ASP A 313 -10.47 11.82 10.63
N LEU A 314 -9.93 11.83 9.40
CA LEU A 314 -10.72 11.57 8.19
C LEU A 314 -11.24 10.14 8.16
N PHE A 315 -10.54 9.16 8.73
CA PHE A 315 -10.99 7.76 8.73
C PHE A 315 -12.34 7.60 9.41
N LYS A 316 -12.54 8.27 10.55
CA LYS A 316 -13.83 8.28 11.26
C LYS A 316 -14.93 8.94 10.45
N VAL A 317 -14.62 10.04 9.76
CA VAL A 317 -15.56 10.77 8.90
C VAL A 317 -15.96 9.91 7.69
N ILE A 318 -14.98 9.28 7.03
CA ILE A 318 -15.17 8.42 5.86
C ILE A 318 -15.97 7.18 6.22
N LYS A 319 -15.63 6.51 7.32
CA LYS A 319 -16.38 5.38 7.88
C LYS A 319 -17.85 5.75 8.08
N THR A 320 -18.10 6.84 8.82
CA THR A 320 -19.47 7.32 9.09
C THR A 320 -20.22 7.66 7.80
N TYR A 321 -19.54 8.23 6.80
CA TYR A 321 -20.12 8.58 5.52
C TYR A 321 -20.58 7.33 4.74
N TYR A 322 -19.73 6.30 4.64
CA TYR A 322 -20.05 5.08 3.90
C TYR A 322 -21.03 4.14 4.61
N GLU A 323 -21.02 4.09 5.95
CA GLU A 323 -22.05 3.37 6.72
C GLU A 323 -23.45 3.96 6.51
N LYS A 324 -23.54 5.29 6.35
CA LYS A 324 -24.81 5.96 6.01
C LYS A 324 -25.25 5.72 4.57
N LEU A 325 -24.30 5.67 3.64
CA LEU A 325 -24.61 5.42 2.22
C LEU A 325 -25.06 3.98 1.96
N PHE A 326 -24.49 3.01 2.69
CA PHE A 326 -24.73 1.58 2.46
C PHE A 326 -25.15 0.84 3.74
N PRO A 327 -26.30 1.20 4.34
CA PRO A 327 -26.75 0.61 5.60
C PRO A 327 -27.05 -0.89 5.50
N ASP A 328 -27.10 -1.45 4.29
CA ASP A 328 -27.32 -2.87 3.99
C ASP A 328 -26.06 -3.74 4.15
N VAL A 329 -24.87 -3.14 4.24
CA VAL A 329 -23.60 -3.86 4.40
C VAL A 329 -23.32 -4.09 5.88
N PHE A 330 -22.67 -5.21 6.21
CA PHE A 330 -22.23 -5.47 7.59
C PHE A 330 -21.40 -4.28 8.12
N PRO A 331 -21.73 -3.72 9.30
CA PRO A 331 -21.16 -2.48 9.78
C PRO A 331 -19.66 -2.59 10.08
N ILE A 332 -18.96 -1.46 10.00
CA ILE A 332 -17.53 -1.38 10.27
C ILE A 332 -17.31 -1.47 11.78
N SER A 333 -16.76 -2.60 12.21
CA SER A 333 -16.76 -3.10 13.59
C SER A 333 -15.49 -2.80 14.40
N THR A 334 -14.54 -2.07 13.83
CA THR A 334 -13.41 -1.46 14.55
C THR A 334 -13.89 -0.66 15.75
N CYS A 335 -13.07 -0.67 16.80
CA CYS A 335 -13.39 -0.02 18.08
C CYS A 335 -13.67 1.47 17.86
N GLN A 336 -14.86 1.91 18.24
CA GLN A 336 -15.29 3.30 18.07
C GLN A 336 -14.79 4.19 19.22
N ASP A 337 -14.49 3.57 20.37
CA ASP A 337 -13.94 4.25 21.54
C ASP A 337 -12.41 4.22 21.49
N GLU A 338 -11.83 5.37 21.14
CA GLU A 338 -10.38 5.54 21.05
C GLU A 338 -9.68 5.31 22.39
N LYS A 339 -10.28 5.71 23.51
CA LYS A 339 -9.66 5.50 24.83
C LYS A 339 -9.58 4.02 25.16
N TYR A 340 -10.63 3.28 24.84
CA TYR A 340 -10.66 1.83 25.03
C TYR A 340 -9.67 1.11 24.10
N ASP A 341 -9.53 1.54 22.84
CA ASP A 341 -8.54 0.96 21.92
C ASP A 341 -7.10 1.25 22.39
N LEU A 342 -6.82 2.48 22.84
CA LEU A 342 -5.54 2.84 23.45
C LEU A 342 -5.24 2.01 24.71
N GLU A 343 -6.22 1.80 25.57
CA GLU A 343 -6.07 0.94 26.74
C GLU A 343 -5.74 -0.51 26.33
N ASN A 344 -6.40 -1.05 25.31
CA ASN A 344 -6.09 -2.39 24.80
C ASN A 344 -4.69 -2.48 24.20
N ARG A 345 -4.24 -1.45 23.47
CA ARG A 345 -2.87 -1.38 22.95
C ARG A 345 -1.85 -1.32 24.08
N LEU A 346 -2.10 -0.55 25.14
CA LEU A 346 -1.26 -0.52 26.34
C LEU A 346 -1.19 -1.89 27.03
N ARG A 347 -2.34 -2.53 27.28
CA ARG A 347 -2.41 -3.88 27.85
C ARG A 347 -1.68 -4.92 27.00
N TYR A 348 -1.72 -4.80 25.67
CA TYR A 348 -0.96 -5.65 24.77
C TYR A 348 0.55 -5.48 24.97
N ILE A 349 1.03 -4.23 25.01
CA ILE A 349 2.44 -3.91 25.25
C ILE A 349 2.88 -4.43 26.62
N GLU A 350 2.11 -4.18 27.68
CA GLU A 350 2.37 -4.68 29.04
C GLU A 350 2.53 -6.20 29.07
N ARG A 351 1.65 -6.94 28.37
CA ARG A 351 1.75 -8.40 28.27
C ARG A 351 3.02 -8.83 27.56
N LYS A 352 3.38 -8.21 26.44
CA LYS A 352 4.60 -8.54 25.69
C LYS A 352 5.85 -8.26 26.53
N VAL A 353 5.93 -7.11 27.19
CA VAL A 353 7.03 -6.75 28.10
C VAL A 353 7.12 -7.77 29.25
N SER A 354 6.02 -8.08 29.92
CA SER A 354 6.01 -9.06 31.01
C SER A 354 6.43 -10.47 30.56
N THR A 355 6.22 -10.81 29.29
CA THR A 355 6.65 -12.09 28.71
C THR A 355 8.16 -12.07 28.42
N CYS A 356 8.69 -10.95 27.92
CA CYS A 356 10.13 -10.75 27.77
C CYS A 356 10.88 -10.81 29.11
N ASP A 357 10.35 -10.17 30.15
CA ASP A 357 10.93 -10.19 31.50
C ASP A 357 10.91 -11.58 32.12
N LYS A 358 9.95 -12.44 31.76
CA LYS A 358 9.90 -13.85 32.16
C LYS A 358 10.83 -14.74 31.35
N LEU A 359 11.08 -14.40 30.07
CA LEU A 359 11.99 -15.13 29.18
C LEU A 359 13.47 -14.84 29.47
N LEU A 360 13.81 -13.62 29.91
CA LEU A 360 15.18 -13.22 30.25
C LEU A 360 15.84 -14.15 31.30
N PRO A 361 15.19 -14.50 32.43
CA PRO A 361 15.71 -15.50 33.36
C PRO A 361 15.86 -16.89 32.75
N VAL A 362 14.92 -17.32 31.90
CA VAL A 362 14.96 -18.65 31.25
C VAL A 362 16.11 -18.73 30.25
N ILE A 363 16.31 -17.69 29.43
CA ILE A 363 17.42 -17.58 28.48
C ILE A 363 18.75 -17.50 29.24
N ARG A 364 18.84 -16.70 30.31
CA ARG A 364 20.04 -16.67 31.17
C ARG A 364 20.35 -18.02 31.78
N ASN A 365 19.33 -18.75 32.24
CA ASN A 365 19.50 -20.10 32.79
C ASN A 365 19.94 -21.11 31.72
N ALA A 366 19.36 -21.05 30.52
CA ALA A 366 19.77 -21.89 29.39
C ALA A 366 21.22 -21.59 28.96
N ILE A 367 21.60 -20.32 28.85
CA ILE A 367 22.98 -19.90 28.57
C ILE A 367 23.92 -20.38 29.69
N ASN A 368 23.54 -20.23 30.96
CA ASN A 368 24.33 -20.73 32.08
C ASN A 368 24.48 -22.26 32.06
N LEU A 369 23.45 -22.99 31.65
CA LEU A 369 23.51 -24.44 31.44
C LEU A 369 24.52 -24.78 30.35
N ILE A 370 24.43 -24.15 29.17
CA ILE A 370 25.33 -24.36 28.03
C ILE A 370 26.77 -24.03 28.41
N LEU A 371 26.99 -22.91 29.11
CA LEU A 371 28.31 -22.51 29.58
C LEU A 371 28.92 -23.52 30.56
N TRP A 372 28.11 -24.25 31.33
CA TRP A 372 28.59 -25.27 32.28
C TRP A 372 29.33 -26.43 31.59
N TRP A 373 28.98 -26.72 30.34
CA TRP A 373 29.65 -27.74 29.50
C TRP A 373 30.99 -27.26 28.91
N ILE A 374 31.35 -25.99 29.06
CA ILE A 374 32.63 -25.44 28.59
C ILE A 374 33.70 -25.60 29.69
N PRO A 375 34.82 -26.30 29.42
CA PRO A 375 35.90 -26.45 30.38
C PRO A 375 36.64 -25.13 30.64
N GLY A 376 36.92 -24.84 31.91
CA GLY A 376 37.71 -23.68 32.33
C GLY A 376 36.87 -22.46 32.74
N ARG A 377 36.96 -22.09 34.02
CA ARG A 377 36.20 -20.99 34.64
C ARG A 377 36.43 -19.65 33.95
N LYS A 378 37.70 -19.31 33.67
CA LYS A 378 38.10 -18.06 33.02
C LYS A 378 37.46 -17.87 31.64
N LYS A 379 37.35 -18.96 30.87
CA LYS A 379 36.74 -18.97 29.54
C LYS A 379 35.22 -18.74 29.60
N ARG A 380 34.55 -19.29 30.62
CA ARG A 380 33.12 -19.04 30.86
C ARG A 380 32.84 -17.60 31.27
N ASP A 381 33.67 -17.04 32.15
CA ASP A 381 33.52 -15.67 32.65
C ASP A 381 33.79 -14.64 31.53
N ASP A 382 34.76 -14.89 30.66
CA ASP A 382 35.00 -14.05 29.47
C ASP A 382 33.83 -14.08 28.48
N ILE A 383 33.18 -15.23 28.29
CA ILE A 383 32.00 -15.35 27.43
C ILE A 383 30.80 -14.61 28.05
N ARG A 384 30.54 -14.79 29.35
CA ARG A 384 29.50 -14.07 30.10
C ARG A 384 29.62 -12.55 29.95
N LYS A 385 30.85 -12.04 30.09
CA LYS A 385 31.15 -10.62 29.95
C LYS A 385 30.91 -10.09 28.53
N LYS A 386 31.21 -10.90 27.49
CA LYS A 386 30.96 -10.53 26.08
C LYS A 386 29.48 -10.51 25.71
N ILE A 387 28.65 -11.34 26.33
CA ILE A 387 27.20 -11.43 26.07
C ILE A 387 26.34 -10.62 27.06
N GLY A 388 26.97 -9.86 27.98
CA GLY A 388 26.28 -8.94 28.89
C GLY A 388 25.47 -9.60 29.99
N ILE A 389 25.79 -10.85 30.37
CA ILE A 389 25.11 -11.58 31.44
C ILE A 389 26.05 -11.64 32.65
N TRP A 390 25.66 -10.98 33.74
CA TRP A 390 26.40 -10.98 35.01
C TRP A 390 25.84 -12.02 35.97
#